data_AF-A0A069DAG9-F1
#
_entry.id   AF-A0A069DAG9-F1
#
_cell.length_a   1.000
_cell.length_b   1.000
_cell.length_c   1.000
_cell.angle_alpha   90.00
_cell.angle_beta   90.00
_cell.angle_gamma   90.00
#
_symmetry.space_group_name_H-M   'P 1'
#
loop_
_entity.id
_entity.type
_entity.pdbx_description
1 polymer ?
#
loop_
_entity_poly.entity_id
_entity_poly.type
_entity_poly.pdbx_seq_one_letter_code
_entity_poly.pdbx_strand_id
1 'polypeptide(L)'
;MYFWKKHKSKLIIGLLSMLLVSSVVLNIHLMNYKDAQRETNESLWNEAVGRGFTLPIEDIAYLTEKLKTNEFVETDQVVNRLDEAARSLELGSMSLQKMEPYFRQQDSASTRVMANLLQDYHQYVESDLLQPLQSTNHLRHKSHQLLLKDLNRLQEDLVYLKSVMSKQSITNDKPTEIQQTWKQAIQKMVEQNPDHAFHQGIREKYDWI
;
A
#
# COMPACT_ATOMS: atom_id res chain seq x y z
N MET A 1 -7.78 -13.83 68.73
CA MET A 1 -7.22 -13.02 67.61
C MET A 1 -6.79 -13.85 66.37
N TYR A 2 -6.47 -15.14 66.50
CA TYR A 2 -6.00 -16.00 65.39
C TYR A 2 -7.09 -16.43 64.37
N PHE A 3 -8.35 -16.56 64.81
CA PHE A 3 -9.46 -17.07 63.99
C PHE A 3 -9.89 -16.10 62.88
N TRP A 4 -9.92 -14.80 63.17
CA TRP A 4 -10.30 -13.73 62.23
C TRP A 4 -9.26 -13.50 61.12
N LYS A 5 -7.97 -13.74 61.40
CA LYS A 5 -6.87 -13.59 60.42
C LYS A 5 -6.93 -14.69 59.36
N LYS A 6 -7.32 -15.92 59.75
CA LYS A 6 -7.44 -17.10 58.88
C LYS A 6 -8.62 -17.01 57.91
N HIS A 7 -9.76 -16.45 58.35
CA HIS A 7 -10.92 -16.22 57.48
C HIS A 7 -10.69 -15.09 56.46
N LYS A 8 -10.04 -13.99 56.86
CA LYS A 8 -9.64 -12.92 55.93
C LYS A 8 -8.67 -13.41 54.85
N SER A 9 -7.71 -14.27 55.23
CA SER A 9 -6.76 -14.87 54.28
C SER A 9 -7.45 -15.76 53.22
N LYS A 10 -8.45 -16.57 53.61
CA LYS A 10 -9.23 -17.37 52.65
C LYS A 10 -10.04 -16.53 51.67
N LEU A 11 -10.63 -15.42 52.14
CA LEU A 11 -11.36 -14.48 51.28
C LEU A 11 -10.43 -13.77 50.29
N ILE A 12 -9.26 -13.31 50.74
CA ILE A 12 -8.26 -12.67 49.88
C ILE A 12 -7.74 -13.65 48.82
N ILE A 13 -7.46 -14.90 49.21
CA ILE A 13 -7.03 -15.95 48.26
C ILE A 13 -8.14 -16.22 47.24
N GLY A 14 -9.40 -16.36 47.68
CA GLY A 14 -10.52 -16.58 46.77
C GLY A 14 -10.71 -15.44 45.76
N LEU A 15 -10.54 -14.18 46.21
CA LEU A 15 -10.68 -13.01 45.36
C LEU A 15 -9.52 -12.88 44.35
N LEU A 16 -8.29 -13.19 44.77
CA LEU A 16 -7.13 -13.28 43.87
C LEU A 16 -7.28 -14.40 42.84
N SER A 17 -7.81 -15.57 43.24
CA SER A 17 -8.08 -16.66 42.31
C SER A 17 -9.15 -16.29 41.27
N MET A 18 -10.21 -15.58 41.66
CA MET A 18 -11.21 -15.07 40.70
C MET A 18 -10.59 -14.07 39.73
N LEU A 19 -9.79 -13.11 40.21
CA LEU A 19 -9.09 -12.15 39.34
C LEU A 19 -8.14 -12.85 38.37
N LEU A 20 -7.44 -13.89 38.81
CA LEU A 20 -6.56 -14.68 37.96
C LEU A 20 -7.35 -15.39 36.86
N VAL A 21 -8.44 -16.07 37.20
CA VAL A 21 -9.29 -16.77 36.23
C VAL A 21 -9.91 -15.78 35.25
N SER A 22 -10.43 -14.64 35.72
CA SER A 22 -10.94 -13.57 34.86
C SER A 22 -9.87 -13.02 33.92
N SER A 23 -8.63 -12.84 34.39
CA SER A 23 -7.52 -12.37 33.56
C SER A 23 -7.14 -13.36 32.45
N VAL A 24 -7.15 -14.66 32.76
CA VAL A 24 -6.88 -15.72 31.78
C VAL A 24 -7.97 -15.78 30.72
N VAL A 25 -9.25 -15.72 31.13
CA VAL A 25 -10.40 -15.71 30.20
C VAL A 25 -10.36 -14.48 29.29
N LEU A 26 -10.11 -13.29 29.85
CA LEU A 26 -9.92 -12.06 29.06
C LEU A 26 -8.76 -12.19 28.08
N ASN A 27 -7.62 -12.74 28.53
CA ASN A 27 -6.45 -12.92 27.68
C ASN A 27 -6.72 -13.87 26.50
N ILE A 28 -7.42 -14.98 26.72
CA ILE A 28 -7.82 -15.91 25.65
C ILE A 28 -8.74 -15.22 24.64
N HIS A 29 -9.73 -14.46 25.10
CA HIS A 29 -10.63 -13.74 24.20
C HIS A 29 -9.90 -12.66 23.40
N LEU A 30 -8.98 -11.94 24.04
CA LEU A 30 -8.12 -10.95 23.40
C LEU A 30 -7.12 -11.59 22.43
N MET A 31 -6.67 -12.81 22.67
CA MET A 31 -5.77 -13.55 21.78
C MET A 31 -6.46 -13.84 20.44
N ASN A 32 -7.69 -14.40 20.48
CA ASN A 32 -8.48 -14.62 19.26
C ASN A 32 -8.74 -13.32 18.49
N TYR A 33 -9.01 -12.22 19.20
CA TYR A 33 -9.18 -10.90 18.57
C TYR A 33 -7.90 -10.42 17.89
N LYS A 34 -6.74 -10.56 18.54
CA LYS A 34 -5.43 -10.19 17.99
C LYS A 34 -5.07 -11.03 16.76
N ASP A 35 -5.36 -12.33 16.78
CA ASP A 35 -5.11 -13.22 15.66
C ASP A 35 -5.99 -12.87 14.45
N ALA A 36 -7.29 -12.63 14.65
CA ALA A 36 -8.19 -12.18 13.59
C ALA A 36 -7.79 -10.81 13.01
N GLN A 37 -7.35 -9.89 13.88
CA GLN A 37 -6.84 -8.59 13.44
C GLN A 37 -5.55 -8.73 12.62
N ARG A 38 -4.65 -9.63 13.03
CA ARG A 38 -3.41 -9.96 12.31
C ARG A 38 -3.71 -10.48 10.91
N GLU A 39 -4.58 -11.48 10.79
CA GLU A 39 -5.00 -12.05 9.49
C GLU A 39 -5.62 -10.99 8.59
N THR A 40 -6.47 -10.13 9.14
CA THR A 40 -7.10 -9.02 8.38
C THR A 40 -6.04 -8.06 7.83
N ASN A 41 -5.04 -7.70 8.63
CA ASN A 41 -3.98 -6.80 8.21
C ASN A 41 -3.05 -7.43 7.17
N GLU A 42 -2.69 -8.71 7.33
CA GLU A 42 -1.93 -9.46 6.32
C GLU A 42 -2.71 -9.53 5.00
N SER A 43 -4.02 -9.77 5.05
CA SER A 43 -4.88 -9.75 3.88
C SER A 43 -4.89 -8.40 3.17
N LEU A 44 -5.06 -7.29 3.92
CA LEU A 44 -5.05 -5.94 3.35
C LEU A 44 -3.68 -5.56 2.77
N TRP A 45 -2.60 -5.97 3.42
CA TRP A 45 -1.23 -5.76 2.91
C TRP A 45 -1.01 -6.52 1.60
N ASN A 46 -1.40 -7.79 1.57
CA ASN A 46 -1.32 -8.62 0.36
C ASN A 46 -2.21 -8.08 -0.76
N GLU A 47 -3.39 -7.55 -0.43
CA GLU A 47 -4.26 -6.90 -1.40
C GLU A 47 -3.61 -5.64 -1.97
N ALA A 48 -2.94 -4.83 -1.14
CA ALA A 48 -2.20 -3.68 -1.61
C ALA A 48 -1.00 -4.08 -2.50
N VAL A 49 -0.28 -5.16 -2.20
CA VAL A 49 0.79 -5.70 -3.08
C VAL A 49 0.21 -6.27 -4.39
N GLY A 50 -0.87 -7.04 -4.29
CA GLY A 50 -1.51 -7.70 -5.42
C GLY A 50 -2.16 -6.70 -6.36
N ARG A 51 -3.18 -5.99 -5.86
CA ARG A 51 -3.93 -5.01 -6.65
C ARG A 51 -3.16 -3.73 -6.89
N GLY A 52 -2.52 -3.17 -5.86
CA GLY A 52 -1.84 -1.87 -5.97
C GLY A 52 -0.54 -1.90 -6.78
N PHE A 53 0.08 -3.06 -6.96
CA PHE A 53 1.34 -3.16 -7.71
C PHE A 53 1.34 -4.24 -8.78
N THR A 54 1.00 -5.48 -8.42
CA THR A 54 1.19 -6.61 -9.33
C THR A 54 0.35 -6.48 -10.61
N LEU A 55 -0.95 -6.22 -10.48
CA LEU A 55 -1.84 -6.07 -11.64
C LEU A 55 -1.46 -4.86 -12.53
N PRO A 56 -1.26 -3.64 -11.99
CA PRO A 56 -0.79 -2.52 -12.80
C PRO A 56 0.51 -2.80 -13.54
N ILE A 57 1.50 -3.43 -12.87
CA ILE A 57 2.77 -3.78 -13.50
C ILE A 57 2.57 -4.74 -14.68
N GLU A 58 1.69 -5.73 -14.55
CA GLU A 58 1.38 -6.68 -15.63
C GLU A 58 0.74 -5.98 -16.83
N ASP A 59 -0.26 -5.12 -16.58
CA ASP A 59 -0.93 -4.36 -17.65
C ASP A 59 0.03 -3.38 -18.33
N ILE A 60 0.85 -2.66 -17.56
CA ILE A 60 1.85 -1.73 -18.09
C ILE A 60 2.94 -2.47 -18.87
N ALA A 61 3.42 -3.61 -18.39
CA ALA A 61 4.41 -4.42 -19.08
C ALA A 61 3.87 -4.93 -20.42
N TYR A 62 2.62 -5.40 -20.43
CA TYR A 62 1.94 -5.81 -21.65
C TYR A 62 1.88 -4.67 -22.67
N LEU A 63 1.41 -3.49 -22.25
CA LEU A 63 1.33 -2.32 -23.12
C LEU A 63 2.69 -1.90 -23.64
N THR A 64 3.69 -1.86 -22.76
CA THR A 64 5.06 -1.49 -23.10
C THR A 64 5.65 -2.42 -24.17
N GLU A 65 5.48 -3.73 -24.04
CA GLU A 65 5.96 -4.70 -25.03
C GLU A 65 5.24 -4.52 -26.38
N LYS A 66 3.91 -4.38 -26.35
CA LYS A 66 3.12 -4.19 -27.59
C LYS A 66 3.47 -2.89 -28.33
N LEU A 67 3.71 -1.81 -27.59
CA LEU A 67 4.13 -0.52 -28.14
C LEU A 67 5.56 -0.61 -28.72
N LYS A 68 6.49 -1.33 -28.08
CA LYS A 68 7.86 -1.54 -28.59
C LYS A 68 7.92 -2.31 -29.90
N THR A 69 7.10 -3.35 -30.06
CA THR A 69 7.13 -4.21 -31.24
C THR A 69 6.45 -3.60 -32.45
N ASN A 70 5.85 -2.41 -32.32
CA ASN A 70 5.08 -1.74 -33.37
C ASN A 70 3.96 -2.63 -33.95
N GLU A 71 3.56 -3.68 -33.21
CA GLU A 71 2.33 -4.38 -33.49
C GLU A 71 1.20 -3.37 -33.36
N PHE A 72 0.26 -3.40 -34.31
CA PHE A 72 -0.85 -2.47 -34.30
C PHE A 72 -1.69 -2.71 -33.04
N VAL A 73 -1.48 -1.90 -32.00
CA VAL A 73 -2.31 -1.90 -30.79
C VAL A 73 -3.46 -0.96 -31.04
N GLU A 74 -4.68 -1.49 -31.02
CA GLU A 74 -5.87 -0.66 -31.09
C GLU A 74 -5.90 0.29 -29.87
N THR A 75 -6.19 1.57 -30.11
CA THR A 75 -6.27 2.59 -29.05
C THR A 75 -7.19 2.13 -27.92
N ASP A 76 -8.30 1.46 -28.24
CA ASP A 76 -9.26 0.93 -27.27
C ASP A 76 -8.63 -0.11 -26.32
N GLN A 77 -7.72 -0.94 -26.83
CA GLN A 77 -7.00 -1.90 -26.00
C GLN A 77 -6.03 -1.20 -25.04
N VAL A 78 -5.35 -0.15 -25.50
CA VAL A 78 -4.48 0.68 -24.66
C VAL A 78 -5.28 1.36 -23.55
N VAL A 79 -6.39 1.97 -23.92
CA VAL A 79 -7.32 2.66 -23.00
C VAL A 79 -7.86 1.70 -21.95
N ASN A 80 -8.36 0.52 -22.34
CA ASN A 80 -8.91 -0.46 -21.41
C ASN A 80 -7.88 -0.94 -20.38
N ARG A 81 -6.63 -1.20 -20.82
CA ARG A 81 -5.56 -1.66 -19.93
C ARG A 81 -5.08 -0.57 -18.98
N LEU A 82 -5.00 0.67 -19.45
CA LEU A 82 -4.68 1.81 -18.59
C LEU A 82 -5.77 2.07 -17.55
N ASP A 83 -7.05 1.92 -17.93
CA ASP A 83 -8.19 2.00 -17.00
C ASP A 83 -8.13 0.89 -15.93
N GLU A 84 -7.82 -0.35 -16.33
CA GLU A 84 -7.61 -1.48 -15.42
C GLU A 84 -6.45 -1.22 -14.43
N ALA A 85 -5.33 -0.69 -14.93
CA ALA A 85 -4.18 -0.32 -14.11
C ALA A 85 -4.53 0.81 -13.13
N ALA A 86 -5.21 1.86 -13.58
CA ALA A 86 -5.64 2.97 -12.73
C ALA A 86 -6.57 2.50 -11.59
N ARG A 87 -7.57 1.67 -11.91
CA ARG A 87 -8.49 1.09 -10.92
C ARG A 87 -7.74 0.22 -9.90
N SER A 88 -6.76 -0.54 -10.36
CA SER A 88 -5.99 -1.43 -9.50
C SER A 88 -5.10 -0.65 -8.52
N LEU A 89 -4.49 0.47 -8.97
CA LEU A 89 -3.77 1.42 -8.13
C LEU A 89 -4.67 2.03 -7.03
N GLU A 90 -5.88 2.47 -7.40
CA GLU A 90 -6.88 2.99 -6.46
C GLU A 90 -7.25 1.95 -5.39
N LEU A 91 -7.57 0.72 -5.81
CA LEU A 91 -7.90 -0.37 -4.88
C LEU A 91 -6.75 -0.66 -3.92
N GLY A 92 -5.50 -0.63 -4.40
CA GLY A 92 -4.32 -0.75 -3.55
C GLY A 92 -4.21 0.38 -2.52
N SER A 93 -4.47 1.62 -2.93
CA SER A 93 -4.53 2.77 -2.01
C SER A 93 -5.59 2.59 -0.93
N MET A 94 -6.81 2.18 -1.32
CA MET A 94 -7.91 1.92 -0.39
C MET A 94 -7.56 0.85 0.63
N SER A 95 -6.87 -0.23 0.22
CA SER A 95 -6.43 -1.28 1.14
C SER A 95 -5.44 -0.74 2.18
N LEU A 96 -4.48 0.10 1.77
CA LEU A 96 -3.57 0.76 2.70
C LEU A 96 -4.29 1.74 3.63
N GLN A 97 -5.29 2.48 3.15
CA GLN A 97 -6.10 3.37 3.99
C GLN A 97 -6.86 2.59 5.08
N LYS A 98 -7.42 1.41 4.73
CA LYS A 98 -8.10 0.54 5.70
C LYS A 98 -7.17 0.01 6.80
N MET A 99 -5.86 -0.05 6.53
CA MET A 99 -4.83 -0.46 7.50
C MET A 99 -4.38 0.66 8.45
N GLU A 100 -4.79 1.91 8.22
CA GLU A 100 -4.40 3.05 9.06
C GLU A 100 -4.64 2.83 10.58
N PRO A 101 -5.77 2.24 11.02
CA PRO A 101 -5.99 1.97 12.45
C PRO A 101 -4.92 1.06 13.06
N TYR A 102 -4.40 0.09 12.30
CA TYR A 102 -3.34 -0.81 12.77
C TYR A 102 -2.02 -0.04 13.01
N PHE A 103 -1.61 0.78 12.03
CA PHE A 103 -0.38 1.57 12.13
C PHE A 103 -0.42 2.55 13.31
N ARG A 104 -1.59 3.14 13.58
CA ARG A 104 -1.78 4.09 14.68
C ARG A 104 -1.91 3.44 16.06
N GLN A 105 -2.36 2.19 16.13
CA GLN A 105 -2.51 1.49 17.40
C GLN A 105 -1.16 1.07 17.99
N GLN A 106 -0.19 0.77 17.15
CA GLN A 106 1.12 0.28 17.57
C GLN A 106 2.17 1.39 17.73
N ASP A 107 2.00 2.57 17.12
CA ASP A 107 2.91 3.72 17.20
C ASP A 107 2.26 5.00 16.62
N SER A 108 2.98 6.14 16.59
CA SER A 108 2.58 7.35 15.81
C SER A 108 2.75 7.18 14.28
N ALA A 109 2.73 5.95 13.77
CA ALA A 109 2.93 5.63 12.37
C ALA A 109 1.64 5.75 11.54
N SER A 110 1.78 5.82 10.22
CA SER A 110 0.64 5.95 9.30
C SER A 110 0.92 5.32 7.93
N THR A 111 -0.12 4.74 7.33
CA THR A 111 -0.12 4.24 5.95
C THR A 111 -0.36 5.33 4.92
N ARG A 112 -0.73 6.55 5.35
CA ARG A 112 -1.11 7.66 4.45
C ARG A 112 -0.09 7.97 3.39
N VAL A 113 1.21 7.92 3.70
CA VAL A 113 2.25 8.20 2.71
C VAL A 113 2.20 7.20 1.55
N MET A 114 2.04 5.91 1.86
CA MET A 114 1.96 4.83 0.88
C MET A 114 0.65 4.91 0.09
N ALA A 115 -0.46 5.11 0.79
CA ALA A 115 -1.78 5.23 0.17
C ALA A 115 -1.86 6.45 -0.77
N ASN A 116 -1.36 7.61 -0.32
CA ASN A 116 -1.34 8.82 -1.13
C ASN A 116 -0.46 8.64 -2.37
N LEU A 117 0.66 7.94 -2.27
CA LEU A 117 1.53 7.71 -3.42
C LEU A 117 0.83 6.84 -4.49
N LEU A 118 0.14 5.77 -4.08
CA LEU A 118 -0.67 4.97 -5.01
C LEU A 118 -1.80 5.80 -5.62
N GLN A 119 -2.40 6.71 -4.86
CA GLN A 119 -3.40 7.63 -5.38
C GLN A 119 -2.79 8.60 -6.40
N ASP A 120 -1.57 9.08 -6.17
CA ASP A 120 -0.87 9.96 -7.11
C ASP A 120 -0.56 9.21 -8.41
N TYR A 121 -0.13 7.95 -8.34
CA TYR A 121 0.03 7.11 -9.53
C TYR A 121 -1.29 6.85 -10.25
N HIS A 122 -2.38 6.60 -9.52
CA HIS A 122 -3.71 6.48 -10.12
C HIS A 122 -4.07 7.76 -10.90
N GLN A 123 -3.90 8.93 -10.28
CA GLN A 123 -4.19 10.22 -10.91
C GLN A 123 -3.31 10.47 -12.13
N TYR A 124 -2.04 10.11 -12.06
CA TYR A 124 -1.11 10.19 -13.18
C TYR A 124 -1.56 9.32 -14.36
N VAL A 125 -1.91 8.06 -14.10
CA VAL A 125 -2.42 7.15 -15.15
C VAL A 125 -3.72 7.69 -15.75
N GLU A 126 -4.65 8.14 -14.92
CA GLU A 126 -5.96 8.61 -15.38
C GLU A 126 -5.85 9.94 -16.15
N SER A 127 -5.22 10.94 -15.56
CA SER A 127 -5.22 12.31 -16.09
C SER A 127 -4.16 12.53 -17.16
N ASP A 128 -2.96 12.00 -16.96
CA ASP A 128 -1.81 12.33 -17.81
C ASP A 128 -1.60 11.28 -18.92
N LEU A 129 -2.07 10.04 -18.75
CA LEU A 129 -1.94 8.98 -19.76
C LEU A 129 -3.27 8.66 -20.45
N LEU A 130 -4.35 8.39 -19.70
CA LEU A 130 -5.61 7.89 -20.24
C LEU A 130 -6.44 8.98 -20.94
N GLN A 131 -6.70 10.11 -20.27
CA GLN A 131 -7.52 11.21 -20.84
C GLN A 131 -7.00 11.73 -22.20
N PRO A 132 -5.68 11.93 -22.42
CA PRO A 132 -5.16 12.33 -23.72
C PRO A 132 -5.47 11.32 -24.83
N LEU A 133 -5.45 10.02 -24.51
CA LEU A 133 -5.77 8.96 -25.48
C LEU A 133 -7.26 8.90 -25.80
N GLN A 134 -8.13 9.09 -24.82
CA GLN A 134 -9.58 9.16 -25.05
C GLN A 134 -9.98 10.39 -25.87
N SER A 135 -9.26 11.51 -25.72
CA SER A 135 -9.51 12.74 -26.47
C SER A 135 -9.00 12.70 -27.92
N THR A 136 -8.11 11.76 -28.23
CA THR A 136 -7.50 11.65 -29.56
C THR A 136 -7.89 10.32 -30.19
N ASN A 137 -8.71 10.35 -31.26
CA ASN A 137 -9.20 9.12 -31.89
C ASN A 137 -8.08 8.14 -32.32
N HIS A 138 -6.82 8.57 -32.47
CA HIS A 138 -5.69 7.76 -32.96
C HIS A 138 -4.37 8.12 -32.25
N LEU A 139 -3.61 7.11 -31.82
CA LEU A 139 -2.22 7.21 -31.34
C LEU A 139 -1.26 7.59 -32.48
N ARG A 140 -0.91 8.88 -32.61
CA ARG A 140 0.14 9.32 -33.55
C ARG A 140 1.52 8.87 -33.07
N HIS A 141 2.47 8.69 -33.99
CA HIS A 141 3.84 8.21 -33.69
C HIS A 141 4.58 9.01 -32.60
N LYS A 142 4.42 10.35 -32.54
CA LYS A 142 5.03 11.17 -31.48
C LYS A 142 4.38 10.95 -30.12
N SER A 143 3.06 10.76 -30.10
CA SER A 143 2.30 10.41 -28.88
C SER A 143 2.65 9.00 -28.40
N HIS A 144 2.92 8.09 -29.34
CA HIS A 144 3.36 6.73 -29.04
C HIS A 144 4.71 6.70 -28.31
N GLN A 145 5.73 7.41 -28.81
CA GLN A 145 7.04 7.43 -28.15
C GLN A 145 7.01 8.06 -26.75
N LEU A 146 6.17 9.09 -26.55
CA LEU A 146 5.97 9.71 -25.24
C LEU A 146 5.27 8.73 -24.29
N LEU A 147 4.15 8.13 -24.71
CA LEU A 147 3.44 7.12 -23.93
C LEU A 147 4.35 5.96 -23.53
N LEU A 148 5.15 5.44 -24.47
CA LEU A 148 6.10 4.38 -24.18
C LEU A 148 7.13 4.80 -23.12
N LYS A 149 7.64 6.02 -23.19
CA LYS A 149 8.59 6.55 -22.19
C LYS A 149 7.94 6.64 -20.81
N ASP A 150 6.70 7.12 -20.74
CA ASP A 150 5.96 7.27 -19.50
C ASP A 150 5.56 5.92 -18.89
N LEU A 151 5.18 4.95 -19.72
CA LEU A 151 4.89 3.58 -19.29
C LEU A 151 6.13 2.85 -18.77
N ASN A 152 7.29 2.96 -19.45
CA ASN A 152 8.52 2.34 -18.95
C ASN A 152 8.90 2.90 -17.58
N ARG A 153 8.80 4.23 -17.39
CA ARG A 153 9.10 4.86 -16.10
C ARG A 153 8.15 4.41 -15.01
N LEU A 154 6.85 4.47 -15.28
CA LEU A 154 5.83 3.99 -14.35
C LEU A 154 6.06 2.53 -13.95
N GLN A 155 6.43 1.68 -14.91
CA GLN A 155 6.77 0.28 -14.64
C GLN A 155 7.98 0.17 -13.70
N GLU A 156 9.06 0.90 -13.97
CA GLU A 156 10.27 0.91 -13.14
C GLU A 156 9.96 1.32 -11.69
N ASP A 157 9.18 2.39 -11.52
CA ASP A 157 8.79 2.90 -10.20
C ASP A 157 7.94 1.87 -9.45
N LEU A 158 6.90 1.32 -10.09
CA LEU A 158 6.01 0.35 -9.46
C LEU A 158 6.74 -0.96 -9.12
N VAL A 159 7.63 -1.43 -9.98
CA VAL A 159 8.47 -2.61 -9.71
C VAL A 159 9.38 -2.34 -8.51
N TYR A 160 10.01 -1.17 -8.46
CA TYR A 160 10.86 -0.78 -7.35
C TYR A 160 10.08 -0.73 -6.03
N LEU A 161 8.94 -0.02 -6.00
CA LEU A 161 8.10 0.12 -4.80
C LEU A 161 7.51 -1.22 -4.36
N LYS A 162 7.06 -2.06 -5.29
CA LYS A 162 6.63 -3.43 -5.00
C LYS A 162 7.74 -4.22 -4.32
N SER A 163 8.98 -4.09 -4.80
CA SER A 163 10.13 -4.80 -4.21
C SER A 163 10.44 -4.34 -2.79
N VAL A 164 10.21 -3.06 -2.47
CA VAL A 164 10.34 -2.51 -1.12
C VAL A 164 9.24 -3.09 -0.23
N MET A 165 7.99 -3.04 -0.68
CA MET A 165 6.84 -3.54 0.07
C MET A 165 6.91 -5.05 0.33
N SER A 166 7.37 -5.83 -0.65
CA SER A 166 7.45 -7.29 -0.57
C SER A 166 8.52 -7.80 0.39
N LYS A 167 9.49 -6.95 0.76
CA LYS A 167 10.53 -7.27 1.76
C LYS A 167 10.07 -7.02 3.19
N GLN A 168 8.96 -6.31 3.36
CA GLN A 168 8.43 -5.96 4.66
C GLN A 168 7.37 -6.97 5.09
N SER A 169 7.35 -7.25 6.39
CA SER A 169 6.36 -8.11 7.02
C SER A 169 5.51 -7.28 7.96
N ILE A 170 4.24 -7.07 7.61
CA ILE A 170 3.33 -6.24 8.42
C ILE A 170 3.12 -6.77 9.86
N THR A 171 3.45 -8.04 10.10
CA THR A 171 3.28 -8.70 11.39
C THR A 171 4.54 -8.89 12.19
N ASN A 172 5.72 -8.72 11.56
CA ASN A 172 7.01 -8.83 12.24
C ASN A 172 7.75 -7.49 12.32
N ASP A 173 7.56 -6.60 11.35
CA ASP A 173 8.23 -5.30 11.29
C ASP A 173 7.41 -4.23 12.03
N LYS A 174 8.09 -3.24 12.59
CA LYS A 174 7.40 -2.14 13.27
C LYS A 174 6.75 -1.20 12.25
N PRO A 175 5.52 -0.73 12.48
CA PRO A 175 4.85 0.25 11.61
C PRO A 175 5.67 1.51 11.32
N THR A 176 6.43 2.00 12.31
CA THR A 176 7.36 3.14 12.17
C THR A 176 8.51 2.86 11.21
N GLU A 177 9.10 1.67 11.27
CA GLU A 177 10.18 1.22 10.39
C GLU A 177 9.68 1.02 8.95
N ILE A 178 8.48 0.44 8.79
CA ILE A 178 7.79 0.32 7.50
C ILE A 178 7.60 1.71 6.88
N GLN A 179 6.99 2.64 7.63
CA GLN A 179 6.75 4.00 7.14
C GLN A 179 8.06 4.71 6.76
N GLN A 180 9.11 4.59 7.57
CA GLN A 180 10.39 5.24 7.29
C GLN A 180 11.05 4.68 6.03
N THR A 181 10.99 3.37 5.83
CA THR A 181 11.50 2.72 4.62
C THR A 181 10.75 3.20 3.38
N TRP A 182 9.44 3.36 3.47
CA TRP A 182 8.62 3.94 2.39
C TRP A 182 8.98 5.38 2.09
N LYS A 183 9.22 6.19 3.12
CA LYS A 183 9.68 7.57 2.93
C LYS A 183 10.99 7.64 2.13
N GLN A 184 11.96 6.82 2.51
CA GLN A 184 13.25 6.72 1.81
C GLN A 184 13.10 6.18 0.39
N ALA A 185 12.20 5.22 0.18
CA ALA A 185 11.92 4.69 -1.16
C ALA A 185 11.33 5.76 -2.08
N ILE A 186 10.39 6.58 -1.58
CA ILE A 186 9.80 7.68 -2.35
C ILE A 186 10.88 8.71 -2.72
N GLN A 187 11.71 9.12 -1.75
CA GLN A 187 12.82 10.02 -2.01
C GLN A 187 13.74 9.50 -3.11
N LYS A 188 14.16 8.23 -3.01
CA LYS A 188 15.05 7.61 -4.01
C LYS A 188 14.41 7.56 -5.40
N MET A 189 13.13 7.22 -5.49
CA MET A 189 12.38 7.19 -6.76
C MET A 189 12.30 8.58 -7.39
N VAL A 190 12.03 9.62 -6.59
CA VAL A 190 12.04 11.03 -7.03
C VAL A 190 13.43 11.51 -7.49
N GLU A 191 14.50 11.05 -6.83
CA GLU A 191 15.88 11.39 -7.20
C GLU A 191 16.35 10.72 -8.50
N GLN A 192 15.79 9.56 -8.84
CA GLN A 192 16.13 8.84 -10.09
C GLN A 192 15.55 9.51 -11.35
N ASN A 193 14.47 10.29 -11.21
CA ASN A 193 13.76 10.92 -12.31
C ASN A 193 13.49 12.42 -12.07
N PRO A 194 14.52 13.26 -11.84
CA PRO A 194 14.35 14.62 -11.35
C PRO A 194 13.67 15.58 -12.33
N ASP A 195 13.74 15.28 -13.63
CA ASP A 195 13.24 16.15 -14.71
C ASP A 195 11.84 15.77 -15.19
N HIS A 196 11.22 14.73 -14.61
CA HIS A 196 9.89 14.28 -15.00
C HIS A 196 8.80 15.00 -14.20
N ALA A 197 7.77 15.51 -14.88
CA ALA A 197 6.76 16.38 -14.28
C ALA A 197 6.01 15.73 -13.09
N PHE A 198 5.68 14.44 -13.21
CA PHE A 198 5.06 13.69 -12.11
C PHE A 198 5.97 13.67 -10.87
N HIS A 199 7.25 13.36 -11.05
CA HIS A 199 8.22 13.27 -9.96
C HIS A 199 8.51 14.63 -9.32
N GLN A 200 8.44 15.72 -10.08
CA GLN A 200 8.51 17.08 -9.55
C GLN A 200 7.29 17.38 -8.66
N GLY A 201 6.09 17.02 -9.11
CA GLY A 201 4.87 17.14 -8.30
C GLY A 201 4.93 16.34 -7.01
N ILE A 202 5.48 15.11 -7.04
CA ILE A 202 5.72 14.32 -5.82
C ILE A 202 6.73 15.03 -4.92
N ARG A 203 7.86 15.52 -5.45
CA ARG A 203 8.84 16.27 -4.65
C ARG A 203 8.22 17.46 -3.92
N GLU A 204 7.37 18.22 -4.61
CA GLU A 204 6.69 19.40 -4.06
C GLU A 204 5.61 19.06 -3.04
N LYS A 205 4.91 17.93 -3.20
CA LYS A 205 3.80 17.51 -2.32
C LYS A 205 4.28 16.85 -1.03
N TYR A 206 5.45 16.23 -1.08
CA TYR A 206 6.03 15.50 0.03
C TYR A 206 7.21 16.29 0.60
N ASP A 207 6.92 17.43 1.23
CA ASP A 207 7.84 18.47 1.75
C ASP A 207 8.93 17.99 2.72
N TRP A 208 8.89 16.72 3.12
CA TRP A 208 9.88 16.06 3.99
C TRP A 208 10.94 15.27 3.20
N ILE A 209 10.82 15.23 1.87
CA ILE A 209 11.85 14.77 0.92
C ILE A 209 12.89 15.89 0.75
#